data_AF-A0A6M8V4N1-F1
#
_entry.id   AF-A0A6M8V4N1-F1
#
_cell.length_a   1.000
_cell.length_b   1.000
_cell.length_c   1.000
_cell.angle_alpha   90.00
_cell.angle_beta   90.00
_cell.angle_gamma   90.00
#
_symmetry.space_group_name_H-M   'P 1'
#
loop_
_entity.id
_entity.type
_entity.pdbx_description
1 polymer ?
#
loop_
_entity_poly.entity_id
_entity_poly.type
_entity_poly.pdbx_seq_one_letter_code
_entity_poly.pdbx_strand_id
1 'polypeptide(L)'
;MRYKKYLIILLSLFILIIFLNCTESIPIEEKKLVEVYAEMVIMQDSTTLSAIDIQKKVLSRFNISTSDYEKSVDYLSKYPERWQNFYDSVIVYLQKQEPLPKTPDEKILPKRLLSPDKKNL
;
A
#
# COMPACT_ATOMS: atom_id res chain seq x y z
N MET A 1 -2.70 44.81 29.59
CA MET A 1 -3.04 43.51 30.21
C MET A 1 -4.13 42.70 29.46
N ARG A 2 -5.12 43.31 28.79
CA ARG A 2 -6.17 42.58 28.05
C ARG A 2 -5.63 41.70 26.89
N TYR A 3 -4.70 42.22 26.09
CA TYR A 3 -4.09 41.51 24.96
C TYR A 3 -3.28 40.25 25.36
N LYS A 4 -2.68 40.23 26.57
CA LYS A 4 -1.95 39.05 27.07
C LYS A 4 -2.86 37.84 27.27
N LYS A 5 -4.13 38.05 27.64
CA LYS A 5 -5.11 36.96 27.80
C LYS A 5 -5.50 36.34 26.45
N TYR A 6 -5.71 37.17 25.43
CA TYR A 6 -6.00 36.70 24.07
C TYR A 6 -4.82 35.95 23.46
N LEU A 7 -3.59 36.39 23.75
CA LEU A 7 -2.36 35.73 23.27
C LEU A 7 -2.21 34.32 23.87
N ILE A 8 -2.55 34.14 25.16
CA ILE A 8 -2.55 32.81 25.82
C ILE A 8 -3.61 31.89 25.20
N ILE A 9 -4.81 32.40 24.91
CA ILE A 9 -5.88 31.63 24.28
C ILE A 9 -5.48 31.19 22.86
N LEU A 10 -4.91 32.11 22.08
CA LEU A 10 -4.43 31.82 20.72
C LEU A 10 -3.30 30.79 20.73
N LEU A 11 -2.36 30.91 21.67
CA LEU A 11 -1.26 29.95 21.82
C LEU A 11 -1.76 28.56 22.22
N SER A 12 -2.73 28.48 23.12
CA SER A 12 -3.39 27.21 23.50
C SER A 12 -4.08 26.55 22.30
N LEU A 13 -4.78 27.33 21.49
CA LEU A 13 -5.44 26.85 20.28
C LEU A 13 -4.43 26.33 19.25
N PHE A 14 -3.30 27.02 19.10
CA PHE A 14 -2.23 26.63 18.17
C PHE A 14 -1.57 25.31 18.60
N ILE A 15 -1.34 25.14 19.90
CA ILE A 15 -0.80 23.90 20.48
C ILE A 15 -1.75 22.73 20.25
N LEU A 16 -3.07 22.94 20.40
CA LEU A 16 -4.08 21.92 20.16
C LEU A 16 -4.08 21.43 18.69
N ILE A 17 -3.86 22.34 17.73
CA ILE A 17 -3.79 22.00 16.30
C ILE A 17 -2.56 21.15 15.98
N ILE A 18 -1.43 21.37 16.67
CA ILE A 18 -0.20 20.59 16.45
C ILE A 18 -0.37 19.13 16.89
N PHE A 19 -1.14 18.86 17.94
CA PHE A 19 -1.40 17.50 18.44
C PHE A 19 -2.38 16.69 17.59
N LEU A 20 -3.08 17.30 16.62
CA LEU A 20 -4.00 16.58 15.72
C LEU A 20 -3.27 15.81 14.60
N ASN A 21 -1.96 16.03 14.42
CA ASN A 21 -1.16 15.21 13.51
C ASN A 21 -0.79 13.88 14.18
N CYS A 22 -1.78 13.01 14.34
CA CYS A 22 -1.55 11.61 14.65
C CYS A 22 -0.83 10.98 13.45
N THR A 23 0.44 10.61 13.61
CA THR A 23 1.19 9.90 12.57
C THR A 23 0.60 8.50 12.42
N GLU A 24 -0.22 8.30 11.40
CA GLU A 24 -0.63 6.96 10.98
C GLU A 24 0.62 6.13 10.73
N SER A 25 0.70 4.97 11.39
CA SER A 25 1.78 3.99 11.20
C SER A 25 1.18 2.75 10.55
N ILE A 26 2.00 2.07 9.73
CA ILE A 26 1.59 0.83 9.07
C ILE A 26 1.66 -0.30 10.11
N PRO A 27 0.57 -1.07 10.33
CA PRO A 27 0.60 -2.22 11.24
C PRO A 27 1.53 -3.36 10.76
N ILE A 28 1.73 -3.50 9.45
CA ILE A 28 2.56 -4.53 8.82
C ILE A 28 3.81 -3.87 8.23
N GLU A 29 4.98 -4.45 8.49
CA GLU A 29 6.23 -4.02 7.85
C GLU A 29 6.13 -4.14 6.33
N GLU A 30 6.56 -3.11 5.60
CA GLU A 30 6.41 -3.00 4.14
C GLU A 30 6.95 -4.23 3.40
N LYS A 31 8.13 -4.74 3.77
CA LYS A 31 8.71 -5.94 3.17
C LYS A 31 7.81 -7.16 3.33
N LYS A 32 7.24 -7.37 4.52
CA LYS A 32 6.32 -8.48 4.79
C LYS A 32 5.03 -8.31 4.01
N LEU A 33 4.54 -7.08 3.87
CA LEU A 33 3.35 -6.77 3.09
C LEU A 33 3.55 -7.05 1.59
N VAL A 34 4.76 -6.77 1.07
CA VAL A 34 5.15 -7.10 -0.31
C VAL A 34 5.07 -8.61 -0.55
N GLU A 35 5.65 -9.41 0.34
CA GLU A 35 5.61 -10.88 0.25
C GLU A 35 4.16 -11.41 0.27
N VAL A 36 3.35 -10.89 1.20
CA VAL A 36 1.93 -11.26 1.35
C VAL A 36 1.14 -10.94 0.09
N TYR A 37 1.29 -9.74 -0.45
CA TYR A 37 0.58 -9.32 -1.65
C TYR A 37 1.02 -10.14 -2.88
N ALA A 38 2.32 -10.38 -3.04
CA ALA A 38 2.84 -11.22 -4.10
C ALA A 38 2.28 -12.65 -4.05
N GLU A 39 2.22 -13.27 -2.87
CA GLU A 39 1.63 -14.60 -2.69
C GLU A 39 0.12 -14.62 -3.01
N MET A 40 -0.60 -13.53 -2.74
CA MET A 40 -2.00 -13.41 -3.18
C MET A 40 -2.11 -13.39 -4.70
N VAL A 41 -1.26 -12.63 -5.40
CA VAL A 41 -1.23 -12.57 -6.87
C VAL A 41 -0.90 -13.95 -7.45
N ILE A 42 0.15 -14.60 -6.96
CA ILE A 42 0.55 -15.94 -7.41
C ILE A 42 -0.58 -16.96 -7.20
N MET A 43 -1.28 -16.88 -6.06
CA MET A 43 -2.39 -17.79 -5.77
C MET A 43 -3.63 -17.50 -6.63
N GLN A 44 -3.87 -16.25 -7.00
CA GLN A 44 -4.92 -15.87 -7.95
C GLN A 44 -4.66 -16.44 -9.34
N ASP A 45 -3.39 -16.47 -9.78
CA ASP A 45 -3.04 -17.01 -11.09
C ASP A 45 -3.03 -18.56 -11.12
N SER A 46 -2.79 -19.20 -9.96
CA SER A 46 -2.65 -20.66 -9.87
C SER A 46 -3.91 -21.41 -9.42
N THR A 47 -4.95 -20.71 -8.96
CA THR A 47 -6.14 -21.35 -8.39
C THR A 47 -7.44 -20.72 -8.89
N THR A 48 -8.54 -21.47 -8.85
CA THR A 48 -9.89 -20.98 -9.15
C THR A 48 -10.62 -20.48 -7.90
N LEU A 49 -9.90 -20.26 -6.80
CA LEU A 49 -10.49 -19.79 -5.55
C LEU A 49 -10.96 -18.35 -5.70
N SER A 50 -11.97 -17.96 -4.93
CA SER A 50 -12.39 -16.56 -4.89
C SER A 50 -11.28 -15.69 -4.30
N ALA A 51 -11.24 -14.41 -4.68
CA ALA A 51 -10.27 -13.47 -4.12
C ALA A 51 -10.34 -13.39 -2.59
N ILE A 52 -11.53 -13.53 -2.01
CA ILE A 52 -11.75 -13.53 -0.56
C ILE A 52 -11.13 -14.76 0.09
N ASP A 53 -11.31 -15.94 -0.50
CA ASP A 53 -10.76 -17.19 0.03
C ASP A 53 -9.23 -17.22 -0.08
N ILE A 54 -8.70 -16.68 -1.19
CA ILE A 54 -7.26 -16.49 -1.40
C ILE A 54 -6.71 -15.56 -0.32
N GLN A 55 -7.34 -14.39 -0.12
CA GLN A 55 -6.92 -13.43 0.89
C GLN A 55 -6.88 -14.09 2.27
N LYS A 56 -7.97 -14.74 2.70
CA LYS A 56 -8.02 -15.45 4.00
C LYS A 56 -6.91 -16.48 4.14
N LYS A 57 -6.71 -17.30 3.10
CA LYS A 57 -5.71 -18.36 3.09
C LYS A 57 -4.29 -17.81 3.17
N VAL A 58 -3.97 -16.79 2.38
CA VAL A 58 -2.64 -16.16 2.40
C VAL A 58 -2.40 -15.45 3.72
N LEU A 59 -3.32 -14.61 4.20
CA LEU A 59 -3.16 -13.91 5.48
C LEU A 59 -2.95 -14.87 6.66
N SER A 60 -3.66 -16.00 6.66
CA SER A 60 -3.48 -17.05 7.69
C SER A 60 -2.08 -17.66 7.68
N ARG A 61 -1.45 -17.85 6.50
CA ARG A 61 -0.08 -18.38 6.38
C ARG A 61 0.96 -17.42 6.98
N PHE A 62 0.73 -16.12 6.86
CA PHE A 62 1.64 -15.08 7.37
C PHE A 62 1.32 -14.64 8.80
N ASN A 63 0.29 -15.24 9.42
CA ASN A 63 -0.20 -14.90 10.74
C ASN A 63 -0.59 -13.41 10.85
N ILE A 64 -1.27 -12.89 9.81
CA ILE A 64 -1.71 -11.50 9.70
C ILE A 64 -3.23 -11.44 9.84
N SER A 65 -3.73 -10.47 10.62
CA SER A 65 -5.16 -10.23 10.70
C SER A 65 -5.66 -9.47 9.47
N THR A 66 -6.92 -9.71 9.08
CA THR A 66 -7.55 -8.96 7.97
C THR A 66 -7.53 -7.45 8.25
N SER A 67 -7.77 -7.03 9.51
CA SER A 67 -7.76 -5.62 9.89
C SER A 67 -6.38 -4.97 9.73
N ASP A 68 -5.30 -5.66 10.09
CA ASP A 68 -3.95 -5.12 9.95
C ASP A 68 -3.56 -5.01 8.47
N TYR A 69 -3.99 -5.96 7.65
CA TYR A 69 -3.82 -5.91 6.20
C TYR A 69 -4.57 -4.72 5.59
N GLU A 70 -5.85 -4.57 5.89
CA GLU A 70 -6.69 -3.47 5.39
C GLU A 70 -6.12 -2.11 5.78
N LYS A 71 -5.75 -1.91 7.05
CA LYS A 71 -5.11 -0.68 7.52
C LYS A 71 -3.79 -0.38 6.80
N SER A 72 -3.02 -1.43 6.50
CA SER A 72 -1.74 -1.27 5.79
C SER A 72 -1.96 -0.87 4.33
N VAL A 73 -2.95 -1.47 3.66
CA VAL A 73 -3.34 -1.11 2.29
C VAL A 73 -3.93 0.30 2.24
N ASP A 74 -4.78 0.66 3.21
CA ASP A 74 -5.36 2.01 3.33
C ASP A 74 -4.29 3.08 3.53
N TYR A 75 -3.29 2.78 4.37
CA TYR A 75 -2.15 3.66 4.53
C TYR A 75 -1.41 3.88 3.21
N LEU A 76 -1.12 2.81 2.46
CA LEU A 76 -0.42 2.92 1.18
C LEU A 76 -1.24 3.67 0.14
N SER A 77 -2.55 3.43 0.06
CA SER A 77 -3.44 4.03 -0.94
C SER A 77 -3.70 5.53 -0.72
N LYS A 78 -3.51 6.02 0.51
CA LYS A 78 -3.71 7.44 0.86
C LYS A 78 -2.77 8.40 0.14
N TYR A 79 -1.58 7.97 -0.30
CA TYR A 79 -0.69 8.79 -1.14
C TYR A 79 -0.23 8.01 -2.38
N PRO A 80 -0.40 8.56 -3.61
CA PRO A 80 -0.03 7.86 -4.85
C PRO A 80 1.43 7.39 -4.89
N GLU A 81 2.36 8.18 -4.33
CA GLU A 81 3.79 7.83 -4.30
C GLU A 81 4.07 6.59 -3.44
N ARG A 82 3.40 6.46 -2.28
CA ARG A 82 3.52 5.28 -1.42
C ARG A 82 2.98 4.03 -2.11
N TRP A 83 1.83 4.16 -2.75
CA TRP A 83 1.23 3.07 -3.53
C TRP A 83 2.13 2.62 -4.67
N GLN A 84 2.74 3.57 -5.39
CA GLN A 84 3.63 3.27 -6.50
C GLN A 84 4.91 2.56 -6.04
N ASN A 85 5.57 3.07 -4.99
CA ASN A 85 6.78 2.44 -4.43
C ASN A 85 6.53 1.02 -3.92
N PHE A 86 5.40 0.81 -3.25
CA PHE A 86 4.97 -0.52 -2.82
C PHE A 86 4.77 -1.46 -4.01
N TYR A 87 4.05 -0.98 -5.04
CA TYR A 87 3.78 -1.78 -6.23
C TYR A 87 5.05 -2.15 -6.99
N ASP A 88 5.99 -1.22 -7.12
CA ASP A 88 7.30 -1.48 -7.74
C ASP A 88 8.09 -2.52 -6.95
N SER A 89 8.02 -2.49 -5.61
CA SER A 89 8.62 -3.50 -4.75
C SER A 89 8.01 -4.89 -4.94
N VAL A 90 6.69 -4.98 -5.12
CA VAL A 90 5.98 -6.22 -5.47
C VAL A 90 6.44 -6.77 -6.82
N ILE A 91 6.55 -5.92 -7.85
CA ILE A 91 7.05 -6.33 -9.17
C ILE A 91 8.46 -6.94 -9.05
N VAL A 92 9.37 -6.24 -8.36
CA VAL A 92 10.75 -6.71 -8.16
C VAL A 92 10.77 -8.04 -7.40
N TYR A 93 9.87 -8.24 -6.43
CA TYR A 93 9.75 -9.50 -5.71
C TYR A 93 9.30 -10.65 -6.62
N LEU A 94 8.24 -10.43 -7.41
CA LEU A 94 7.72 -11.42 -8.36
C LEU A 94 8.76 -11.80 -9.42
N GLN A 95 9.46 -10.82 -9.99
CA GLN A 95 10.53 -11.06 -10.97
C GLN A 95 11.68 -11.91 -10.42
N LYS A 96 11.95 -11.86 -9.11
CA LYS A 96 12.95 -12.71 -8.47
C LYS A 96 12.47 -14.14 -8.25
N GLN A 97 11.15 -14.34 -8.15
CA GLN A 97 10.56 -15.66 -8.00
C GLN A 97 10.36 -16.37 -9.34
N GLU A 98 10.17 -15.62 -10.43
CA GLU A 98 10.20 -16.18 -11.77
C GLU A 98 11.62 -16.68 -12.11
N PRO A 99 11.79 -17.91 -12.62
CA PRO A 99 13.07 -18.32 -13.17
C PRO A 99 13.40 -17.39 -14.35
N LEU A 100 14.64 -16.90 -14.41
CA LEU A 100 15.16 -16.10 -15.53
C LEU A 100 14.67 -16.70 -16.87
N PRO A 101 14.11 -15.89 -17.79
CA PRO A 101 13.60 -16.41 -19.05
C PRO A 101 14.74 -17.10 -19.78
N LYS A 102 14.55 -18.38 -20.12
CA LYS A 102 15.57 -19.17 -20.85
C LYS A 102 15.72 -18.72 -22.30
N THR A 103 14.95 -17.72 -22.75
CA THR A 103 14.98 -17.18 -24.11
C THR A 103 14.64 -15.67 -24.14
N PRO A 104 15.31 -14.85 -24.97
CA PRO A 104 15.13 -13.39 -25.04
C PRO A 104 13.75 -12.85 -25.43
N ASP A 105 12.80 -13.71 -25.86
CA ASP A 105 11.53 -13.29 -26.48
C ASP A 105 10.33 -13.27 -25.52
N GLU A 106 10.53 -13.56 -24.23
CA GLU A 106 9.45 -13.50 -23.25
C GLU A 106 9.14 -12.05 -22.89
N LYS A 107 8.09 -11.54 -23.52
CA LYS A 107 7.60 -10.16 -23.45
C LYS A 107 7.64 -9.64 -22.01
N ILE A 108 8.50 -8.62 -21.85
CA ILE A 108 8.44 -7.60 -20.80
C ILE A 108 6.97 -7.34 -20.43
N LEU A 109 6.64 -7.54 -19.15
CA LEU A 109 5.36 -7.20 -18.52
C LEU A 109 4.74 -5.98 -19.21
N PRO A 110 3.47 -6.05 -19.66
CA PRO A 110 2.86 -4.94 -20.39
C PRO A 110 2.96 -3.68 -19.54
N LYS A 111 3.75 -2.72 -20.04
CA LYS A 111 3.91 -1.38 -19.46
C LYS A 111 2.50 -0.84 -19.21
N ARG A 112 2.15 -0.62 -17.94
CA ARG A 112 0.84 -0.11 -17.51
C ARG A 112 0.47 1.07 -18.43
N LEU A 113 -0.49 0.84 -19.33
CA LEU A 113 -1.02 1.88 -20.18
C LEU A 113 -1.74 2.86 -19.25
N LEU A 114 -1.09 3.99 -18.96
CA LEU A 114 -1.76 5.15 -18.38
C LEU A 114 -2.96 5.43 -19.29
N SER A 115 -4.16 5.22 -18.75
CA SER A 115 -5.41 5.58 -19.43
C SER A 115 -5.27 7.01 -19.95
N PRO A 116 -5.61 7.30 -21.22
CA PRO A 116 -5.57 8.66 -21.70
C PRO A 116 -6.47 9.51 -20.81
N ASP A 117 -5.87 10.56 -20.26
CA ASP A 117 -6.53 11.65 -19.59
C ASP A 117 -7.68 12.11 -20.50
N LYS A 118 -8.92 11.94 -20.03
CA LYS A 118 -10.12 12.38 -20.74
C LYS A 118 -10.17 13.90 -20.64
N LYS A 119 -9.29 14.57 -21.37
CA LYS A 119 -9.34 16.02 -21.59
C LYS A 119 -10.47 16.30 -22.55
N ASN A 120 -11.43 17.02 -22.01
CA ASN A 120 -12.51 17.74 -22.66
C ASN A 120 -12.15 18.24 -24.07
N LEU A 121 -12.99 17.88 -25.04
CA LEU A 121 -13.47 18.78 -26.08
C LEU A 121 -14.88 18.36 -26.49
#